data_AF-A0A074YDD8-F1
#
_entry.id   AF-A0A074YDD8-F1
#
_cell.length_a   1.000
_cell.length_b   1.000
_cell.length_c   1.000
_cell.angle_alpha   90.00
_cell.angle_beta   90.00
_cell.angle_gamma   90.00
#
_symmetry.space_group_name_H-M   'P 1'
#
loop_
_entity.id
_entity.type
_entity.pdbx_description
1 polymer ?
#
loop_
_entity_poly.entity_id
_entity_poly.type
_entity_poly.pdbx_seq_one_letter_code
_entity_poly.pdbx_strand_id
1 'polypeptide(L)'
;MHFSIATTVLTFAASITAVAAGPNGKYRRQAADPCMLDSVTDNPSADDAKAAIDQWNIDVNTVNAFLNEASGLAHGMEIQNATMQTLLFAQDEPCQLKTLISNSDFAGGDTDAFNCAAMDLMMVFDTHVLQNLRSIIMMPSDADVIAHAISDINTFRCCNVLPDANILWLDSATDNGISDQVNFTPGLEDACANIDCSTVATAANCTSLNNGSNPLKLRI
;
A
#
# COMPACT_ATOMS: atom_id res chain seq x y z
N MET A 1 25.44 27.94 42.54
CA MET A 1 25.29 27.35 41.20
C MET A 1 24.07 26.42 41.24
N HIS A 2 22.94 26.89 40.75
CA HIS A 2 21.72 26.10 40.60
C HIS A 2 21.30 26.20 39.14
N PHE A 3 21.33 25.07 38.44
CA PHE A 3 20.74 24.93 37.11
C PHE A 3 19.52 24.03 37.26
N SER A 4 18.34 24.63 37.18
CA SER A 4 17.06 23.91 37.11
C SER A 4 16.65 23.94 35.64
N ILE A 5 16.70 22.78 35.00
CA ILE A 5 16.41 22.63 33.57
C ILE A 5 14.89 22.46 33.44
N ALA A 6 14.23 23.40 32.77
CA ALA A 6 12.80 23.34 32.48
C ALA A 6 12.57 22.35 31.33
N THR A 7 11.77 21.32 31.58
CA THR A 7 11.31 20.37 30.56
C THR A 7 10.14 20.98 29.80
N THR A 8 10.38 21.42 28.57
CA THR A 8 9.34 21.90 27.66
C THR A 8 8.69 20.70 26.98
N VAL A 9 7.47 20.34 27.38
CA VAL A 9 6.66 19.34 26.67
C VAL A 9 6.04 20.04 25.47
N LEU A 10 6.49 19.70 24.25
CA LEU A 10 5.81 20.10 23.01
C LEU A 10 4.64 19.15 22.75
N THR A 11 3.42 19.63 22.98
CA THR A 11 2.19 19.00 22.49
C THR A 11 1.98 19.42 21.04
N PHE A 12 2.18 18.49 20.09
CA PHE A 12 1.78 18.72 18.70
C PHE A 12 0.36 18.21 18.48
N ALA A 13 -0.57 19.14 18.34
CA ALA A 13 -1.90 18.84 17.81
C ALA A 13 -1.78 18.66 16.30
N ALA A 14 -1.95 17.42 15.81
CA ALA A 14 -2.12 17.16 14.39
C ALA A 14 -3.43 17.81 13.92
N SER A 15 -3.32 18.96 13.25
CA SER A 15 -4.45 19.62 12.61
C SER A 15 -4.78 18.90 11.30
N ILE A 16 -5.73 17.97 11.37
CA ILE A 16 -6.36 17.37 10.20
C ILE A 16 -7.29 18.44 9.59
N THR A 17 -6.85 19.08 8.51
CA THR A 17 -7.75 19.88 7.67
C THR A 17 -8.72 18.94 6.97
N ALA A 18 -9.96 18.86 7.47
CA ALA A 18 -11.04 18.18 6.79
C ALA A 18 -11.38 18.94 5.49
N VAL A 19 -10.91 18.40 4.36
CA VAL A 19 -11.49 18.74 3.06
C VAL A 19 -12.89 18.14 3.00
N ALA A 20 -13.91 18.99 3.04
CA ALA A 20 -15.28 18.58 2.81
C ALA A 20 -15.44 18.20 1.32
N ALA A 21 -15.33 16.91 1.02
CA ALA A 21 -15.70 16.34 -0.26
C ALA A 21 -17.23 16.29 -0.38
N GLY A 22 -17.76 16.67 -1.55
CA GLY A 22 -19.18 16.63 -1.86
C GLY A 22 -19.79 15.21 -1.81
N PRO A 23 -21.12 15.09 -1.78
CA PRO A 23 -21.79 13.82 -1.54
C PRO A 23 -21.78 12.98 -2.81
N ASN A 24 -20.83 12.04 -2.95
CA ASN A 24 -20.95 10.90 -3.88
C ASN A 24 -19.99 9.72 -3.59
N GLY A 25 -19.42 9.60 -2.38
CA GLY A 25 -18.52 8.50 -2.03
C GLY A 25 -19.12 7.54 -1.03
N LYS A 26 -19.24 6.26 -1.39
CA LYS A 26 -19.58 5.13 -0.49
C LYS A 26 -18.43 4.80 0.48
N TYR A 27 -17.73 5.80 1.02
CA TYR A 27 -16.68 5.55 1.99
C TYR A 27 -17.32 5.20 3.33
N ARG A 28 -17.32 3.91 3.69
CA ARG A 28 -17.88 3.44 4.95
C ARG A 28 -16.76 2.91 5.83
N ARG A 29 -16.44 3.62 6.90
CA ARG A 29 -15.65 3.06 8.01
C ARG A 29 -16.59 2.23 8.88
N GLN A 30 -16.75 0.93 8.57
CA GLN A 30 -17.40 -0.01 9.47
C GLN A 30 -16.36 -1.01 9.98
N ALA A 31 -16.24 -1.16 11.29
CA ALA A 31 -15.26 -2.03 11.95
C ALA A 31 -15.37 -3.53 11.61
N ALA A 32 -16.30 -3.93 10.74
CA ALA A 32 -16.53 -5.30 10.29
C ALA A 32 -16.17 -5.52 8.82
N ASP A 33 -15.96 -4.46 8.03
CA ASP A 33 -15.57 -4.55 6.63
C ASP A 33 -14.18 -3.92 6.47
N PRO A 34 -13.15 -4.71 6.10
CA PRO A 34 -11.82 -4.17 5.84
C PRO A 34 -11.80 -3.26 4.61
N CYS A 35 -12.78 -3.37 3.71
CA CYS A 35 -12.81 -2.62 2.47
C CYS A 35 -13.44 -1.22 2.65
N MET A 36 -12.68 -0.14 2.42
CA MET A 36 -13.23 1.22 2.41
C MET A 36 -14.02 1.50 1.14
N LEU A 37 -13.71 0.78 0.06
CA LEU A 37 -14.48 0.68 -1.17
C LEU A 37 -14.88 -0.78 -1.41
N ASP A 38 -16.16 -1.03 -1.66
CA ASP A 38 -16.65 -2.36 -2.04
C ASP A 38 -15.85 -2.86 -3.26
N SER A 39 -15.24 -4.04 -3.17
CA SER A 39 -14.55 -4.62 -4.33
C SER A 39 -15.52 -4.93 -5.46
N VAL A 40 -15.19 -4.50 -6.67
CA VAL A 40 -15.95 -4.88 -7.87
C VAL A 40 -15.32 -6.13 -8.49
N THR A 41 -16.09 -7.22 -8.56
CA THR A 41 -15.58 -8.52 -9.01
C THR A 41 -16.04 -8.94 -10.40
N ASP A 42 -16.90 -8.14 -11.01
CA ASP A 42 -17.51 -8.42 -12.31
C ASP A 42 -17.19 -7.26 -13.26
N ASN A 43 -15.97 -7.27 -13.81
CA ASN A 43 -15.45 -6.27 -14.75
C ASN A 43 -15.67 -4.80 -14.31
N PRO A 44 -14.78 -4.21 -13.48
CA PRO A 44 -14.88 -2.82 -13.05
C PRO A 44 -15.00 -1.84 -14.23
N SER A 45 -15.77 -0.77 -14.02
CA SER A 45 -15.76 0.37 -14.93
C SER A 45 -14.50 1.22 -14.77
N ALA A 46 -14.27 2.17 -15.68
CA ALA A 46 -13.19 3.15 -15.56
C ALA A 46 -13.26 3.96 -14.26
N ASP A 47 -14.47 4.29 -13.78
CA ASP A 47 -14.66 5.00 -12.51
C ASP A 47 -14.31 4.10 -11.32
N ASP A 48 -14.61 2.81 -11.38
CA ASP A 48 -14.26 1.83 -10.34
C ASP A 48 -12.74 1.61 -10.29
N ALA A 49 -12.09 1.46 -11.46
CA ALA A 49 -10.64 1.32 -11.57
C ALA A 49 -9.93 2.58 -11.03
N LYS A 50 -10.43 3.77 -11.39
CA LYS A 50 -9.92 5.04 -10.86
C LYS A 50 -10.07 5.11 -9.34
N ALA A 51 -11.25 4.82 -8.81
CA ALA A 51 -11.50 4.86 -7.37
C ALA A 51 -10.61 3.86 -6.61
N ALA A 52 -10.39 2.66 -7.17
CA ALA A 52 -9.51 1.66 -6.58
C ALA A 52 -8.04 2.12 -6.57
N ILE A 53 -7.51 2.68 -7.66
CA ILE A 53 -6.14 3.20 -7.71
C ILE A 53 -5.97 4.39 -6.73
N ASP A 54 -6.93 5.32 -6.70
CA ASP A 54 -6.86 6.49 -5.81
C ASP A 54 -6.92 6.07 -4.34
N GLN A 55 -7.77 5.10 -3.98
CA GLN A 55 -7.87 4.57 -2.61
C GLN A 55 -6.59 3.82 -2.23
N TRP A 56 -6.09 2.95 -3.09
CA TRP A 56 -4.85 2.21 -2.80
C TRP A 56 -3.64 3.15 -2.66
N ASN A 57 -3.59 4.26 -3.40
CA ASN A 57 -2.60 5.32 -3.15
C ASN A 57 -2.70 5.91 -1.74
N ILE A 58 -3.92 6.14 -1.22
CA ILE A 58 -4.13 6.64 0.15
C ILE A 58 -3.63 5.62 1.17
N ASP A 59 -3.93 4.34 0.96
CA ASP A 59 -3.52 3.26 1.85
C ASP A 59 -2.00 3.11 1.86
N VAL A 60 -1.37 3.06 0.68
CA VAL A 60 0.09 3.01 0.52
C VAL A 60 0.75 4.18 1.24
N ASN A 61 0.31 5.41 1.01
CA ASN A 61 0.92 6.57 1.65
C ASN A 61 0.74 6.57 3.17
N THR A 62 -0.37 6.02 3.68
CA THR A 62 -0.60 5.89 5.12
C THR A 62 0.30 4.85 5.76
N VAL A 63 0.50 3.70 5.10
CA VAL A 63 1.43 2.66 5.56
C VAL A 63 2.87 3.19 5.50
N ASN A 64 3.24 3.89 4.43
CA ASN A 64 4.57 4.48 4.29
C ASN A 64 4.86 5.51 5.38
N ALA A 65 3.90 6.37 5.70
CA ALA A 65 4.05 7.35 6.78
C ALA A 65 4.33 6.67 8.13
N PHE A 66 3.60 5.59 8.44
CA PHE A 66 3.88 4.81 9.63
C PHE A 66 5.29 4.20 9.61
N LEU A 67 5.68 3.54 8.52
CA LEU A 67 6.98 2.87 8.43
C LEU A 67 8.16 3.84 8.54
N ASN A 68 8.03 5.03 7.98
CA ASN A 68 9.04 6.09 8.06
C ASN A 68 9.18 6.65 9.49
N GLU A 69 8.10 6.69 10.27
CA GLU A 69 8.08 7.25 11.62
C GLU A 69 8.25 6.21 12.74
N ALA A 70 8.05 4.92 12.45
CA ALA A 70 7.91 3.86 13.46
C ALA A 70 9.13 3.77 14.40
N SER A 71 10.34 4.06 13.92
CA SER A 71 11.56 4.05 14.74
C SER A 71 11.61 5.15 15.80
N GLY A 72 10.79 6.21 15.65
CA GLY A 72 10.67 7.31 16.60
C GLY A 72 9.56 7.14 17.64
N LEU A 73 8.69 6.14 17.49
CA LEU A 73 7.56 5.90 18.40
C LEU A 73 8.03 5.19 19.68
N ALA A 74 7.46 5.55 20.83
CA ALA A 74 7.71 4.78 22.04
C ALA A 74 7.08 3.38 21.96
N HIS A 75 7.82 2.38 22.44
CA HIS A 75 7.29 1.04 22.57
C HIS A 75 6.18 0.99 23.64
N GLY A 76 5.26 0.05 23.47
CA GLY A 76 4.04 -0.07 24.26
C GLY A 76 2.85 0.56 23.55
N MET A 77 2.06 1.37 24.25
CA MET A 77 0.78 1.86 23.73
C MET A 77 0.91 2.74 22.49
N GLU A 78 1.98 3.54 22.36
CA GLU A 78 2.12 4.47 21.24
C GLU A 78 2.29 3.73 19.91
N ILE A 79 3.30 2.85 19.80
CA ILE A 79 3.46 2.04 18.59
C ILE A 79 2.27 1.12 18.35
N GLN A 80 1.68 0.52 19.40
CA GLN A 80 0.49 -0.31 19.25
C GLN A 80 -0.68 0.45 18.60
N ASN A 81 -0.99 1.65 19.09
CA ASN A 81 -2.08 2.46 18.57
C ASN A 81 -1.81 2.91 17.13
N ALA A 82 -0.58 3.34 16.83
CA ALA A 82 -0.17 3.71 15.48
C ALA A 82 -0.34 2.53 14.52
N THR A 83 0.19 1.36 14.88
CA THR A 83 0.08 0.14 14.08
C THR A 83 -1.37 -0.33 13.91
N MET A 84 -2.22 -0.20 14.94
CA MET A 84 -3.65 -0.51 14.80
C MET A 84 -4.35 0.38 13.77
N GLN A 85 -4.01 1.66 13.69
CA GLN A 85 -4.54 2.53 12.64
C GLN A 85 -3.98 2.13 11.27
N THR A 86 -2.66 1.92 11.16
CA THR A 86 -2.03 1.49 9.91
C THR A 86 -2.61 0.18 9.38
N LEU A 87 -2.91 -0.77 10.26
CA LEU A 87 -3.50 -2.05 9.88
C LEU A 87 -4.85 -1.89 9.17
N LEU A 88 -5.65 -0.87 9.50
CA LEU A 88 -6.92 -0.64 8.81
C LEU A 88 -6.74 -0.27 7.34
N PHE A 89 -5.71 0.54 7.03
CA PHE A 89 -5.39 0.93 5.66
C PHE A 89 -4.71 -0.21 4.91
N ALA A 90 -3.77 -0.90 5.53
CA ALA A 90 -3.15 -2.08 4.94
C ALA A 90 -4.18 -3.19 4.64
N GLN A 91 -5.24 -3.34 5.46
CA GLN A 91 -6.32 -4.29 5.23
C GLN A 91 -7.26 -3.91 4.09
N ASP A 92 -7.31 -2.64 3.69
CA ASP A 92 -8.08 -2.19 2.54
C ASP A 92 -7.39 -2.59 1.23
N GLU A 93 -6.05 -2.51 1.15
CA GLU A 93 -5.29 -2.75 -0.10
C GLU A 93 -5.70 -4.02 -0.89
N PRO A 94 -5.95 -5.20 -0.27
CA PRO A 94 -6.45 -6.39 -0.98
C PRO A 94 -7.82 -6.20 -1.66
N CYS A 95 -8.65 -5.27 -1.17
CA CYS A 95 -9.94 -4.93 -1.76
C CYS A 95 -9.78 -4.17 -3.08
N GLN A 96 -8.79 -3.28 -3.18
CA GLN A 96 -8.46 -2.58 -4.43
C GLN A 96 -7.76 -3.54 -5.39
N LEU A 97 -6.85 -4.39 -4.90
CA LEU A 97 -6.28 -5.50 -5.69
C LEU A 97 -7.39 -6.33 -6.34
N LYS A 98 -8.37 -6.79 -5.55
CA LYS A 98 -9.49 -7.60 -6.04
C LYS A 98 -10.29 -6.89 -7.13
N THR A 99 -10.47 -5.57 -7.03
CA THR A 99 -11.12 -4.77 -8.06
C THR A 99 -10.30 -4.77 -9.35
N LEU A 100 -9.03 -4.38 -9.27
CA LEU A 100 -8.18 -4.22 -10.46
C LEU A 100 -7.97 -5.54 -11.22
N ILE A 101 -7.79 -6.66 -10.52
CA ILE A 101 -7.59 -7.97 -11.16
C ILE A 101 -8.87 -8.55 -11.79
N SER A 102 -10.03 -7.96 -11.49
CA SER A 102 -11.32 -8.40 -12.04
C SER A 102 -11.65 -7.74 -13.38
N ASN A 103 -10.76 -6.90 -13.91
CA ASN A 103 -10.92 -6.30 -15.24
C ASN A 103 -10.85 -7.39 -16.33
N SER A 104 -11.92 -7.48 -17.13
CA SER A 104 -12.09 -8.53 -18.13
C SER A 104 -11.09 -8.45 -19.28
N ASP A 105 -10.50 -7.29 -19.51
CA ASP A 105 -9.54 -7.08 -20.59
C ASP A 105 -8.19 -7.77 -20.28
N PHE A 106 -7.97 -8.14 -19.01
CA PHE A 106 -6.89 -9.04 -18.58
C PHE A 106 -7.35 -10.50 -18.41
N ALA A 107 -8.67 -10.78 -18.53
CA ALA A 107 -9.22 -12.13 -18.44
C ALA A 107 -8.91 -12.92 -19.73
N GLY A 108 -7.76 -13.60 -19.73
CA GLY A 108 -7.27 -14.34 -20.90
C GLY A 108 -5.76 -14.40 -21.02
N GLY A 109 -5.01 -13.60 -20.24
CA GLY A 109 -3.58 -13.77 -20.09
C GLY A 109 -2.69 -12.89 -20.98
N ASP A 110 -3.23 -11.86 -21.64
CA ASP A 110 -2.46 -11.08 -22.63
C ASP A 110 -1.37 -10.16 -22.03
N THR A 111 -1.24 -10.08 -20.70
CA THR A 111 -0.15 -9.38 -19.99
C THR A 111 0.51 -10.25 -18.91
N ASP A 112 1.56 -11.01 -19.29
CA ASP A 112 2.36 -11.86 -18.38
C ASP A 112 2.81 -11.11 -17.11
N ALA A 113 3.18 -9.83 -17.25
CA ALA A 113 3.58 -8.97 -16.14
C ALA A 113 2.43 -8.69 -15.15
N PHE A 114 1.22 -8.42 -15.65
CA PHE A 114 0.02 -8.19 -14.83
C PHE A 114 -0.33 -9.43 -14.02
N ASN A 115 -0.37 -10.60 -14.67
CA ASN A 115 -0.68 -11.86 -14.00
C ASN A 115 0.37 -12.23 -12.95
N CYS A 116 1.64 -12.02 -13.26
CA CYS A 116 2.73 -12.19 -12.30
C CYS A 116 2.53 -11.28 -11.07
N ALA A 117 2.31 -9.98 -11.30
CA ALA A 117 2.12 -8.99 -10.24
C ALA A 117 0.91 -9.31 -9.36
N ALA A 118 -0.22 -9.66 -9.98
CA ALA A 118 -1.43 -10.06 -9.27
C ALA A 118 -1.20 -11.31 -8.39
N MET A 119 -0.56 -12.34 -8.94
CA MET A 119 -0.28 -13.58 -8.21
C MET A 119 0.71 -13.37 -7.07
N ASP A 120 1.75 -12.57 -7.28
CA ASP A 120 2.73 -12.30 -6.24
C ASP A 120 2.10 -11.51 -5.08
N LEU A 121 1.38 -10.43 -5.38
CA LEU A 121 0.62 -9.67 -4.38
C LEU A 121 -0.33 -10.54 -3.56
N MET A 122 -1.07 -11.45 -4.20
CA MET A 122 -1.95 -12.40 -3.50
C MET A 122 -1.19 -13.36 -2.57
N MET A 123 0.07 -13.67 -2.88
CA MET A 123 0.91 -14.59 -2.11
C MET A 123 1.62 -13.90 -0.94
N VAL A 124 2.20 -12.72 -1.17
CA VAL A 124 3.12 -12.09 -0.22
C VAL A 124 2.44 -11.14 0.76
N PHE A 125 1.32 -10.53 0.39
CA PHE A 125 0.79 -9.38 1.12
C PHE A 125 0.31 -9.70 2.54
N ASP A 126 -0.51 -10.74 2.74
CA ASP A 126 -0.98 -11.07 4.11
C ASP A 126 0.19 -11.48 5.01
N THR A 127 1.08 -12.34 4.52
CA THR A 127 2.20 -12.88 5.30
C THR A 127 3.20 -11.80 5.70
N HIS A 128 3.58 -10.92 4.77
CA HIS A 128 4.69 -9.99 5.00
C HIS A 128 4.25 -8.59 5.42
N VAL A 129 3.01 -8.19 5.12
CA VAL A 129 2.46 -6.90 5.56
C VAL A 129 1.53 -7.09 6.74
N LEU A 130 0.42 -7.80 6.55
CA LEU A 130 -0.66 -7.85 7.55
C LEU A 130 -0.26 -8.61 8.82
N GLN A 131 0.41 -9.76 8.71
CA GLN A 131 0.83 -10.54 9.88
C GLN A 131 1.92 -9.84 10.67
N ASN A 132 2.85 -9.13 10.03
CA ASN A 132 3.85 -8.33 10.73
C ASN A 132 3.24 -7.13 11.48
N LEU A 133 2.28 -6.42 10.87
CA LEU A 133 1.51 -5.38 11.59
C LEU A 133 0.77 -5.97 12.80
N ARG A 134 0.13 -7.15 12.65
CA ARG A 134 -0.52 -7.85 13.77
C ARG A 134 0.48 -8.27 14.85
N SER A 135 1.70 -8.68 14.48
CA SER A 135 2.77 -9.04 15.43
C SER A 135 3.20 -7.86 16.30
N ILE A 136 3.38 -6.68 15.70
CA ILE A 136 3.66 -5.44 16.45
C ILE A 136 2.52 -5.12 17.43
N ILE A 137 1.26 -5.28 17.00
CA ILE A 137 0.09 -5.04 17.86
C ILE A 137 0.05 -6.02 19.05
N MET A 138 0.40 -7.29 18.84
CA MET A 138 0.40 -8.32 19.88
C MET A 138 1.56 -8.20 20.86
N MET A 139 2.73 -7.74 20.40
CA MET A 139 3.95 -7.65 21.20
C MET A 139 4.55 -6.24 21.15
N PRO A 140 3.79 -5.19 21.56
CA PRO A 140 4.18 -3.81 21.31
C PRO A 140 5.32 -3.32 22.21
N SER A 141 5.73 -4.11 23.20
CA SER A 141 6.88 -3.80 24.08
C SER A 141 8.15 -4.58 23.70
N ASP A 142 8.06 -5.49 22.72
CA ASP A 142 9.19 -6.32 22.29
C ASP A 142 9.92 -5.64 21.12
N ALA A 143 11.07 -5.04 21.43
CA ALA A 143 11.87 -4.30 20.47
C ALA A 143 12.35 -5.16 19.30
N ASP A 144 12.68 -6.43 19.57
CA ASP A 144 13.19 -7.33 18.54
C ASP A 144 12.06 -7.71 17.58
N VAL A 145 10.88 -8.03 18.10
CA VAL A 145 9.69 -8.29 17.25
C VAL A 145 9.36 -7.09 16.37
N ILE A 146 9.34 -5.89 16.95
CA ILE A 146 9.03 -4.65 16.23
C ILE A 146 10.03 -4.42 15.10
N ALA A 147 11.33 -4.50 15.40
CA ALA A 147 12.38 -4.27 14.42
C ALA A 147 12.33 -5.29 13.27
N HIS A 148 12.14 -6.58 13.58
CA HIS A 148 12.01 -7.60 12.55
C HIS A 148 10.76 -7.40 11.70
N ALA A 149 9.61 -7.10 12.31
CA ALA A 149 8.37 -6.86 11.60
C ALA A 149 8.46 -5.66 10.65
N ILE A 150 8.99 -4.52 11.11
CA ILE A 150 9.18 -3.33 10.26
C ILE A 150 10.16 -3.63 9.12
N SER A 151 11.26 -4.33 9.41
CA SER A 151 12.24 -4.71 8.38
C SER A 151 11.64 -5.61 7.30
N ASP A 152 10.84 -6.60 7.69
CA ASP A 152 10.19 -7.53 6.76
C ASP A 152 9.13 -6.81 5.91
N ILE A 153 8.29 -5.96 6.53
CA ILE A 153 7.32 -5.12 5.81
C ILE A 153 8.03 -4.26 4.77
N ASN A 154 9.06 -3.50 5.16
CA ASN A 154 9.80 -2.64 4.23
C ASN A 154 10.43 -3.45 3.09
N THR A 155 11.03 -4.61 3.39
CA THR A 155 11.66 -5.46 2.37
C THR A 155 10.65 -5.91 1.32
N PHE A 156 9.52 -6.46 1.75
CA PHE A 156 8.51 -6.96 0.82
C PHE A 156 7.73 -5.85 0.14
N ARG A 157 7.49 -4.72 0.80
CA ARG A 157 6.83 -3.58 0.14
C ARG A 157 7.70 -2.98 -0.96
N CYS A 158 8.98 -2.74 -0.67
CA CYS A 158 9.91 -2.18 -1.65
C CYS A 158 10.19 -3.13 -2.82
N CYS A 159 10.26 -4.43 -2.57
CA CYS A 159 10.71 -5.40 -3.58
C CYS A 159 9.61 -6.19 -4.28
N ASN A 160 8.39 -6.19 -3.74
CA ASN A 160 7.24 -6.91 -4.30
C ASN A 160 6.03 -5.99 -4.42
N VAL A 161 5.46 -5.56 -3.28
CA VAL A 161 4.13 -4.93 -3.25
C VAL A 161 4.06 -3.68 -4.10
N LEU A 162 4.99 -2.74 -3.94
CA LEU A 162 4.96 -1.46 -4.64
C LEU A 162 5.34 -1.60 -6.12
N PRO A 163 6.38 -2.37 -6.51
CA PRO A 163 6.62 -2.69 -7.92
C PRO A 163 5.43 -3.35 -8.62
N ASP A 164 4.77 -4.31 -7.98
CA ASP A 164 3.63 -5.03 -8.55
C ASP A 164 2.37 -4.18 -8.61
N ALA A 165 2.11 -3.38 -7.58
CA ALA A 165 1.02 -2.39 -7.59
C ALA A 165 1.20 -1.41 -8.76
N ASN A 166 2.41 -0.92 -9.02
CA ASN A 166 2.69 -0.05 -10.17
C ASN A 166 2.34 -0.70 -11.52
N ILE A 167 2.63 -2.00 -11.70
CA ILE A 167 2.24 -2.75 -12.90
C ILE A 167 0.71 -2.78 -13.01
N LEU A 168 0.02 -3.21 -11.96
CA LEU A 168 -1.44 -3.32 -11.96
C LEU A 168 -2.12 -1.97 -12.21
N TRP A 169 -1.63 -0.91 -11.56
CA TRP A 169 -2.21 0.43 -11.68
C TRP A 169 -1.99 1.01 -13.07
N LEU A 170 -0.78 0.88 -13.63
CA LEU A 170 -0.47 1.36 -14.97
C LEU A 170 -1.30 0.65 -16.04
N ASP A 171 -1.34 -0.69 -15.98
CA ASP A 171 -2.07 -1.50 -16.96
C ASP A 171 -3.57 -1.20 -16.85
N SER A 172 -4.14 -1.22 -15.64
CA SER A 172 -5.56 -0.88 -15.43
C SER A 172 -5.90 0.53 -15.88
N ALA A 173 -5.03 1.51 -15.62
CA ALA A 173 -5.25 2.89 -16.02
C ALA A 173 -5.17 3.08 -17.54
N THR A 174 -4.24 2.39 -18.20
CA THR A 174 -4.08 2.43 -19.66
C THR A 174 -5.28 1.83 -20.35
N ASP A 175 -5.70 0.66 -19.89
CA ASP A 175 -6.82 -0.09 -20.43
C ASP A 175 -8.16 0.67 -20.31
N ASN A 176 -8.38 1.29 -19.15
CA ASN A 176 -9.58 2.11 -18.91
C ASN A 176 -9.49 3.54 -19.48
N GLY A 177 -8.36 3.92 -20.10
CA GLY A 177 -8.18 5.26 -20.67
C GLY A 177 -8.15 6.39 -19.62
N ILE A 178 -7.64 6.10 -18.42
CA ILE A 178 -7.60 7.02 -17.27
C ILE A 178 -6.16 7.35 -16.82
N SER A 179 -5.13 7.04 -17.60
CA SER A 179 -3.72 7.28 -17.24
C SER A 179 -3.38 8.74 -16.94
N ASP A 180 -4.15 9.71 -17.45
CA ASP A 180 -4.00 11.13 -17.19
C ASP A 180 -4.81 11.63 -15.97
N GLN A 181 -5.56 10.73 -15.33
CA GLN A 181 -6.49 11.04 -14.23
C GLN A 181 -6.09 10.39 -12.89
N VAL A 182 -5.10 9.51 -12.88
CA VAL A 182 -4.65 8.80 -11.67
C VAL A 182 -3.14 8.86 -11.52
N ASN A 183 -2.66 8.79 -10.28
CA ASN A 183 -1.26 8.52 -10.01
C ASN A 183 -1.04 7.00 -10.01
N PHE A 184 -0.52 6.45 -11.10
CA PHE A 184 -0.23 5.02 -11.19
C PHE A 184 1.15 4.64 -10.62
N THR A 185 1.93 5.59 -10.10
CA THR A 185 3.21 5.32 -9.42
C THR A 185 3.02 5.34 -7.91
N PRO A 186 3.07 4.18 -7.21
CA PRO A 186 2.97 4.11 -5.76
C PRO A 186 4.06 4.94 -5.09
N GLY A 187 3.70 5.61 -3.99
CA GLY A 187 4.68 6.21 -3.10
C GLY A 187 5.59 5.14 -2.51
N LEU A 188 6.88 5.44 -2.35
CA LEU A 188 7.86 4.55 -1.73
C LEU A 188 8.12 4.96 -0.28
N GLU A 189 8.37 4.00 0.60
CA GLU A 189 8.95 4.26 1.92
C GLU A 189 10.41 4.73 1.78
N ASP A 190 10.89 5.48 2.77
CA ASP A 190 12.28 5.96 2.79
C ASP A 190 13.27 4.79 2.83
N ALA A 191 12.85 3.67 3.42
CA ALA A 191 13.63 2.44 3.48
C ALA A 191 13.98 1.89 2.09
N CYS A 192 13.13 2.11 1.07
CA CYS A 192 13.36 1.59 -0.28
C CYS A 192 14.61 2.16 -0.94
N ALA A 193 15.10 3.34 -0.50
CA ALA A 193 16.34 3.91 -1.01
C ALA A 193 17.59 3.09 -0.62
N ASN A 194 17.49 2.21 0.38
CA ASN A 194 18.60 1.46 0.96
C ASN A 194 18.45 -0.06 0.84
N ILE A 195 17.33 -0.55 0.29
CA ILE A 195 17.07 -1.98 0.11
C ILE A 195 17.49 -2.38 -1.31
N ASP A 196 18.38 -3.35 -1.41
CA ASP A 196 18.78 -3.96 -2.68
C ASP A 196 17.89 -5.17 -3.00
N CYS A 197 16.84 -4.94 -3.77
CA CYS A 197 15.90 -5.98 -4.18
C CYS A 197 16.52 -7.08 -5.07
N SER A 198 17.71 -6.87 -5.64
CA SER A 198 18.40 -7.93 -6.39
C SER A 198 18.94 -9.05 -5.48
N THR A 199 19.04 -8.78 -4.18
CA THR A 199 19.50 -9.75 -3.17
C THR A 199 18.36 -10.44 -2.42
N VAL A 200 17.12 -10.02 -2.64
CA VAL A 200 15.93 -10.57 -2.00
C VAL A 200 15.43 -11.75 -2.84
N ALA A 201 15.67 -12.98 -2.38
CA ALA A 201 15.34 -14.20 -3.14
C ALA A 201 13.83 -14.37 -3.42
N THR A 202 12.99 -13.70 -2.64
CA THR A 202 11.53 -13.65 -2.78
C THR A 202 11.03 -12.45 -3.57
N ALA A 203 11.93 -11.64 -4.15
CA ALA A 203 11.52 -10.53 -5.01
C ALA A 203 11.01 -11.09 -6.34
N ALA A 204 9.72 -10.89 -6.63
CA ALA A 204 9.15 -11.20 -7.91
C ALA A 204 9.67 -10.21 -8.96
N ASN A 205 10.20 -10.73 -10.07
CA ASN A 205 10.68 -9.91 -11.17
C ASN A 205 9.60 -9.78 -12.25
N CYS A 206 8.39 -9.35 -11.87
CA CYS A 206 7.26 -9.23 -12.80
C CYS A 206 7.50 -8.16 -13.88
N THR A 207 8.29 -7.13 -13.57
CA THR A 207 8.70 -6.10 -14.54
C THR A 207 9.50 -6.67 -15.71
N SER A 208 10.31 -7.73 -15.50
CA SER A 208 11.06 -8.38 -16.59
C SER A 208 10.18 -9.13 -17.59
N LEU A 209 8.92 -9.43 -17.21
CA LEU A 209 7.94 -10.07 -18.07
C LEU A 209 7.16 -9.06 -18.92
N ASN A 210 7.43 -7.76 -18.75
CA ASN A 210 6.87 -6.71 -19.59
C ASN A 210 7.56 -6.73 -20.97
N ASN A 211 7.24 -7.75 -21.78
CA ASN A 211 7.84 -8.04 -23.09
C ASN A 211 7.45 -7.02 -24.20
N GLY A 212 7.13 -5.78 -23.85
CA GLY A 212 6.81 -4.73 -24.80
C GLY A 212 5.45 -4.89 -25.48
N SER A 213 4.54 -5.69 -24.93
CA SER A 213 3.13 -5.77 -25.31
C SER A 213 2.30 -4.60 -24.77
N ASN A 214 2.93 -3.43 -24.60
CA ASN A 214 2.19 -2.21 -24.32
C ASN A 214 1.51 -1.79 -25.65
N PRO A 215 0.17 -1.66 -25.71
CA PRO A 215 -0.52 -1.18 -26.91
C PRO A 215 -0.09 0.24 -27.34
N LEU A 216 0.72 0.95 -26.54
CA LEU A 216 1.31 2.24 -26.90
C LEU A 216 2.43 2.18 -27.97
N LYS A 217 2.71 1.03 -28.60
CA LYS A 217 3.63 0.95 -29.76
C LYS A 217 3.01 1.27 -31.13
N LEU A 218 1.76 1.75 -31.19
CA LEU A 218 1.13 2.21 -32.43
C LEU A 218 0.38 3.53 -32.23
N ARG A 219 1.13 4.64 -32.23
CA ARG A 219 0.74 5.93 -32.82
C ARG A 219 1.98 6.86 -32.84
N ILE A 220 2.77 6.71 -33.90
CA ILE A 220 3.47 7.83 -34.53
C ILE A 220 2.62 8.20 -35.75
#